data_AF-A0A3B8I0T2-F1
#
_entry.id   AF-A0A3B8I0T2-F1
#
_cell.length_a   1.000
_cell.length_b   1.000
_cell.length_c   1.000
_cell.angle_alpha   90.00
_cell.angle_beta   90.00
_cell.angle_gamma   90.00
#
_symmetry.space_group_name_H-M   'P 1'
#
loop_
_entity.id
_entity.type
_entity.pdbx_description
1 polymer ?
#
loop_
_entity_poly.entity_id
_entity_poly.type
_entity_poly.pdbx_seq_one_letter_code
_entity_poly.pdbx_strand_id
1 'polypeptide(L)'
;APWQTIINEQHRVFKRHPNTTFINAHFGWHANDLAKLGQIMDEHPNTLVEFGAVIAELGRQPQTARAFFIKYQDRILFGKDAYNPEEYHTYFRVLETNDEYFPYYKKYHAFWSMYGLNLPDEVLRKVYYKNALRIMPTLDRSLFPKD
;
A
#
# COMPACT_ATOMS: atom_id res chain seq x y z
N ALA A 1 11.36 21.52 10.78
CA ALA A 1 10.85 21.05 12.08
C ALA A 1 11.20 19.57 12.24
N PRO A 2 11.21 18.99 13.46
CA PRO A 2 11.39 17.55 13.66
C PRO A 2 10.37 16.71 12.88
N TRP A 3 10.73 15.49 12.48
CA TRP A 3 9.84 14.55 11.78
C TRP A 3 8.46 14.45 12.44
N GLN A 4 8.45 14.22 13.76
CA GLN A 4 7.22 14.05 14.53
C GLN A 4 6.29 15.27 14.43
N THR A 5 6.85 16.48 14.32
CA THR A 5 6.06 17.70 14.16
C THR A 5 5.36 17.70 12.80
N ILE A 6 6.11 17.44 11.73
CA ILE A 6 5.61 17.48 10.35
C ILE A 6 4.54 16.39 10.13
N ILE A 7 4.79 15.15 10.56
CA ILE A 7 3.82 14.07 10.36
C ILE A 7 2.53 14.31 11.17
N ASN A 8 2.63 14.90 12.36
CA ASN A 8 1.46 15.25 13.16
C ASN A 8 0.64 16.39 12.52
N GLU A 9 1.27 17.31 11.80
CA GLU A 9 0.55 18.35 11.06
C GLU A 9 -0.30 17.73 9.94
N GLN A 10 0.22 16.72 9.23
CA GLN A 10 -0.55 15.96 8.25
C GLN A 10 -1.77 15.26 8.89
N HIS A 11 -1.58 14.56 10.01
CA HIS A 11 -2.67 13.89 10.72
C HIS A 11 -3.77 14.87 11.19
N ARG A 12 -3.39 16.09 11.59
CA ARG A 12 -4.36 17.15 11.93
C ARG A 12 -5.18 17.58 10.72
N VAL A 13 -4.61 17.58 9.51
CA VAL A 13 -5.35 17.85 8.27
C VAL A 13 -6.39 16.74 8.04
N PHE A 14 -6.01 15.47 8.13
CA PHE A 14 -6.95 14.35 7.97
C PHE A 14 -8.14 14.49 8.92
N LYS A 15 -7.88 14.78 10.20
CA LYS A 15 -8.91 14.94 11.24
C LYS A 15 -9.81 16.17 11.01
N ARG A 16 -9.26 17.28 10.51
CA ARG A 16 -10.01 18.52 10.30
C ARG A 16 -10.98 18.43 9.12
N HIS A 17 -10.74 17.53 8.18
CA HIS A 17 -11.50 17.42 6.93
C HIS A 17 -12.16 16.03 6.77
N PRO A 18 -13.13 15.67 7.64
CA PRO A 18 -13.70 14.32 7.66
C PRO A 18 -14.46 13.95 6.37
N ASN A 19 -14.93 14.94 5.61
CA ASN A 19 -15.64 14.73 4.34
C ASN A 19 -14.71 14.65 3.13
N THR A 20 -13.40 14.78 3.32
CA THR A 20 -12.39 14.64 2.27
C THR A 20 -11.74 13.28 2.38
N THR A 21 -11.72 12.53 1.27
CA THR A 21 -10.94 11.31 1.17
C THR A 21 -9.48 11.65 0.86
N PHE A 22 -8.56 11.19 1.70
CA PHE A 22 -7.12 11.37 1.50
C PHE A 22 -6.47 10.07 1.05
N ILE A 23 -5.53 10.16 0.12
CA ILE A 23 -4.61 9.07 -0.21
C ILE A 23 -3.27 9.41 0.46
N ASN A 24 -2.91 8.64 1.49
CA ASN A 24 -1.65 8.81 2.20
C ASN A 24 -0.55 8.03 1.48
N ALA A 25 0.28 8.77 0.74
CA ALA A 25 1.36 8.23 -0.08
C ALA A 25 2.36 7.40 0.75
N HIS A 26 2.92 6.38 0.12
CA HIS A 26 3.99 5.52 0.63
C HIS A 26 3.70 4.94 2.02
N PHE A 27 2.44 4.54 2.25
CA PHE A 27 1.94 4.04 3.55
C PHE A 27 2.19 5.04 4.69
N GLY A 28 2.13 6.34 4.39
CA GLY A 28 2.43 7.42 5.33
C GLY A 28 3.85 7.36 5.89
N TRP A 29 4.79 6.74 5.15
CA TRP A 29 6.14 6.42 5.62
C TRP A 29 6.18 5.56 6.89
N HIS A 30 5.14 4.74 7.10
CA HIS A 30 5.02 3.79 8.21
C HIS A 30 4.99 2.32 7.72
N ALA A 31 5.39 2.04 6.47
CA ALA A 31 5.47 0.66 5.97
C ALA A 31 6.40 -0.23 6.82
N ASN A 32 7.38 0.35 7.49
CA ASN A 32 8.28 -0.34 8.40
C ASN A 32 7.65 -0.68 9.77
N ASP A 33 6.54 -0.02 10.14
CA ASP A 33 5.78 -0.19 11.38
C ASP A 33 4.27 -0.20 11.08
N LEU A 34 3.80 -1.34 10.59
CA LEU A 34 2.40 -1.54 10.20
C LEU A 34 1.43 -1.49 11.40
N ALA A 35 1.91 -1.73 12.62
CA ALA A 35 1.10 -1.57 13.81
C ALA A 35 0.75 -0.08 14.03
N LYS A 36 1.75 0.80 13.91
CA LYS A 36 1.53 2.24 13.99
C LYS A 36 0.67 2.75 12.84
N LEU A 37 0.91 2.29 11.62
CA LEU A 37 0.08 2.67 10.47
C LEU A 37 -1.38 2.27 10.69
N GLY A 38 -1.63 1.06 11.22
CA GLY A 38 -2.98 0.59 11.53
C GLY A 38 -3.71 1.52 12.51
N GLN A 39 -3.04 1.95 13.59
CA GLN A 39 -3.60 2.93 14.53
C GLN A 39 -3.97 4.24 13.83
N ILE A 40 -3.08 4.78 12.99
CA ILE A 40 -3.32 6.03 12.25
C ILE A 40 -4.53 5.89 11.34
N MET A 41 -4.63 4.78 10.60
CA MET A 41 -5.76 4.56 9.71
C MET A 41 -7.07 4.33 10.49
N ASP A 42 -7.03 3.72 11.66
CA ASP A 42 -8.21 3.52 12.53
C ASP A 42 -8.70 4.86 13.13
N GLU A 43 -7.77 5.77 13.48
CA GLU A 43 -8.08 7.13 13.94
C GLU A 43 -8.57 8.07 12.83
N HIS A 44 -8.22 7.78 11.57
CA HIS A 44 -8.54 8.60 10.40
C HIS A 44 -9.28 7.78 9.32
N PRO A 45 -10.58 7.49 9.50
CA PRO A 45 -11.35 6.62 8.60
C PRO A 45 -11.48 7.17 7.18
N ASN A 46 -11.24 8.47 6.97
CA ASN A 46 -11.23 9.15 5.67
C ASN A 46 -9.89 9.03 4.92
N THR A 47 -8.99 8.14 5.35
CA THR A 47 -7.69 7.91 4.72
C THR A 47 -7.59 6.54 4.05
N LEU A 48 -7.04 6.52 2.85
CA LEU A 48 -6.50 5.34 2.17
C LEU A 48 -4.98 5.44 2.17
N VAL A 49 -4.31 4.33 1.88
CA VAL A 49 -2.85 4.26 1.74
C VAL A 49 -2.45 3.66 0.41
N GLU A 50 -1.26 3.98 -0.08
CA GLU A 50 -0.64 3.35 -1.26
C GLU A 50 0.83 3.04 -0.97
N PHE A 51 1.40 1.95 -1.49
CA PHE A 51 2.71 1.41 -1.09
C PHE A 51 3.85 1.58 -2.13
N GLY A 52 3.65 2.43 -3.12
CA GLY A 52 4.69 2.86 -4.06
C GLY A 52 5.94 3.31 -3.32
N ALA A 53 7.10 3.11 -3.93
CA ALA A 53 8.43 3.33 -3.35
C ALA A 53 8.80 2.47 -2.13
N VAL A 54 7.85 1.84 -1.42
CA VAL A 54 8.10 1.13 -0.15
C VAL A 54 7.76 -0.36 -0.19
N ILE A 55 7.59 -0.96 -1.37
CA ILE A 55 7.32 -2.41 -1.51
C ILE A 55 8.36 -3.27 -0.75
N ALA A 56 9.61 -2.82 -0.68
CA ALA A 56 10.69 -3.47 0.06
C ALA A 56 10.41 -3.63 1.55
N GLU A 57 9.75 -2.65 2.17
CA GLU A 57 9.35 -2.69 3.59
C GLU A 57 8.24 -3.71 3.84
N LEU A 58 7.37 -3.94 2.87
CA LEU A 58 6.31 -4.94 2.97
C LEU A 58 6.88 -6.35 2.80
N GLY A 59 7.73 -6.53 1.78
CA GLY A 59 8.31 -7.82 1.47
C GLY A 59 9.28 -8.36 2.52
N ARG A 60 9.78 -7.56 3.47
CA ARG A 60 10.61 -8.07 4.60
C ARG A 60 9.82 -8.60 5.80
N GLN A 61 8.52 -8.38 5.82
CA GLN A 61 7.64 -8.74 6.95
C GLN A 61 6.37 -9.46 6.49
N PRO A 62 6.49 -10.58 5.73
CA PRO A 62 5.40 -11.11 4.93
C PRO A 62 4.15 -11.46 5.73
N GLN A 63 4.29 -12.02 6.94
CA GLN A 63 3.15 -12.39 7.78
C GLN A 63 2.38 -11.16 8.27
N THR A 64 3.09 -10.15 8.77
CA THR A 64 2.50 -8.90 9.26
C THR A 64 1.87 -8.11 8.11
N ALA A 65 2.57 -8.00 6.98
CA ALA A 65 2.07 -7.33 5.79
C ALA A 65 0.83 -8.03 5.22
N ARG A 66 0.83 -9.37 5.12
CA ARG A 66 -0.36 -10.14 4.71
C ARG A 66 -1.56 -9.87 5.60
N ALA A 67 -1.38 -9.95 6.92
CA ALA A 67 -2.45 -9.69 7.89
C ALA A 67 -2.98 -8.24 7.77
N PHE A 68 -2.08 -7.27 7.58
CA PHE A 68 -2.42 -5.87 7.38
C PHE A 68 -3.25 -5.66 6.11
N PHE A 69 -2.81 -6.23 4.99
CA PHE A 69 -3.51 -6.14 3.71
C PHE A 69 -4.91 -6.75 3.78
N ILE A 70 -5.09 -7.87 4.48
CA ILE A 70 -6.40 -8.49 4.69
C ILE A 70 -7.30 -7.61 5.56
N LYS A 71 -6.78 -7.08 6.68
CA LYS A 71 -7.55 -6.21 7.60
C LYS A 71 -8.00 -4.92 6.93
N TYR A 72 -7.12 -4.30 6.13
CA TYR A 72 -7.35 -2.98 5.53
C TYR A 72 -7.60 -3.02 4.02
N GLN A 73 -8.04 -4.18 3.50
CA GLN A 73 -8.16 -4.46 2.07
C GLN A 73 -8.98 -3.42 1.28
N ASP A 74 -9.96 -2.77 1.90
CA ASP A 74 -10.80 -1.76 1.23
C ASP A 74 -10.17 -0.35 1.22
N ARG A 75 -8.99 -0.17 1.83
CA ARG A 75 -8.31 1.13 1.99
C ARG A 75 -6.87 1.14 1.48
N ILE A 76 -6.45 0.13 0.75
CA ILE A 76 -5.11 0.05 0.16
C ILE A 76 -5.21 0.17 -1.36
N LEU A 77 -4.46 1.10 -1.94
CA LEU A 77 -4.32 1.30 -3.37
C LEU A 77 -2.98 0.74 -3.85
N PHE A 78 -2.96 0.19 -5.06
CA PHE A 78 -1.72 -0.12 -5.75
C PHE A 78 -1.04 1.16 -6.24
N GLY A 79 0.26 1.29 -5.99
CA GLY A 79 1.11 2.37 -6.48
C GLY A 79 2.55 1.89 -6.67
N LYS A 80 3.27 2.46 -7.63
CA LYS A 80 4.68 2.09 -7.94
C LYS A 80 5.64 3.28 -7.92
N ASP A 81 5.12 4.51 -7.88
CA ASP A 81 5.90 5.77 -7.93
C ASP A 81 6.66 6.06 -9.24
N ALA A 82 6.60 5.15 -10.23
CA ALA A 82 7.12 5.38 -11.59
C ALA A 82 6.55 4.34 -12.56
N TYR A 83 6.46 4.66 -13.85
CA TYR A 83 6.02 3.70 -14.88
C TYR A 83 7.22 3.01 -15.56
N ASN A 84 7.44 1.75 -15.20
CA ASN A 84 8.38 0.84 -15.87
C ASN A 84 7.80 -0.59 -15.81
N PRO A 85 7.23 -1.13 -16.91
CA PRO A 85 6.51 -2.39 -16.92
C PRO A 85 7.25 -3.58 -16.28
N GLU A 86 8.54 -3.74 -16.58
CA GLU A 86 9.34 -4.86 -16.05
C GLU A 86 9.49 -4.85 -14.53
N GLU A 87 9.44 -3.67 -13.90
CA GLU A 87 9.54 -3.54 -12.44
C GLU A 87 8.27 -4.02 -11.73
N TYR A 88 7.12 -4.08 -12.42
CA TYR A 88 5.87 -4.59 -11.84
C TYR A 88 5.94 -6.08 -11.53
N HIS A 89 6.78 -6.86 -12.22
CA HIS A 89 6.99 -8.28 -11.91
C HIS A 89 7.39 -8.50 -10.45
N THR A 90 8.20 -7.59 -9.87
CA THR A 90 8.55 -7.68 -8.45
C THR A 90 7.36 -7.38 -7.54
N TYR A 91 6.50 -6.44 -7.93
CA TYR A 91 5.30 -6.09 -7.17
C TYR A 91 4.31 -7.25 -7.17
N PHE A 92 4.04 -7.84 -8.33
CA PHE A 92 3.20 -9.03 -8.46
C PHE A 92 3.79 -10.20 -7.67
N ARG A 93 5.09 -10.46 -7.79
CA ARG A 93 5.76 -11.50 -7.00
C ARG A 93 5.59 -11.31 -5.49
N VAL A 94 5.77 -10.09 -4.98
CA VAL A 94 5.58 -9.81 -3.55
C VAL A 94 4.12 -9.99 -3.15
N LEU A 95 3.15 -9.56 -3.95
CA LEU A 95 1.74 -9.59 -3.53
C LEU A 95 1.09 -10.98 -3.69
N GLU A 96 1.40 -11.68 -4.77
CA GLU A 96 0.65 -12.84 -5.24
C GLU A 96 1.25 -14.18 -4.79
N THR A 97 2.57 -14.28 -4.68
CA THR A 97 3.21 -15.59 -4.45
C THR A 97 3.44 -15.87 -2.98
N ASN A 98 3.74 -17.13 -2.68
CA ASN A 98 4.30 -17.56 -1.40
C ASN A 98 5.83 -17.80 -1.52
N ASP A 99 6.49 -17.08 -2.42
CA ASP A 99 7.93 -17.23 -2.64
C ASP A 99 8.71 -16.68 -1.45
N GLU A 100 9.81 -17.33 -1.12
CA GLU A 100 10.70 -16.90 -0.06
C GLU A 100 12.06 -16.51 -0.62
N TYR A 101 12.72 -15.58 0.07
CA TYR A 101 14.14 -15.30 -0.11
C TYR A 101 14.55 -14.93 -1.55
N PHE A 102 13.91 -13.93 -2.15
CA PHE A 102 14.29 -13.42 -3.48
C PHE A 102 14.85 -11.98 -3.44
N PRO A 103 15.75 -11.60 -4.36
CA PRO A 103 16.35 -10.27 -4.36
C PRO A 103 15.36 -9.19 -4.82
N TYR A 104 15.51 -7.98 -4.29
CA TYR A 104 14.89 -6.80 -4.89
C TYR A 104 15.70 -6.35 -6.12
N TYR A 105 15.02 -5.90 -7.17
CA TYR A 105 15.69 -5.51 -8.43
C TYR A 105 16.60 -4.28 -8.29
N LYS A 106 16.40 -3.43 -7.27
CA LYS A 106 17.26 -2.28 -6.93
C LYS A 106 18.08 -2.57 -5.67
N LYS A 107 19.36 -2.90 -5.84
CA LYS A 107 20.30 -3.26 -4.75
C LYS A 107 20.48 -2.19 -3.65
N TYR A 108 20.13 -0.93 -3.90
CA TYR A 108 20.28 0.18 -2.96
C TYR A 108 19.00 0.55 -2.20
N HIS A 109 17.86 -0.05 -2.56
CA HIS A 109 16.57 0.20 -1.89
C HIS A 109 16.22 -0.89 -0.85
N ALA A 110 16.86 -2.06 -0.92
CA ALA A 110 16.65 -3.14 0.03
C ALA A 110 17.98 -3.84 0.31
N PHE A 111 18.35 -3.94 1.59
CA PHE A 111 19.52 -4.70 2.06
C PHE A 111 19.12 -6.10 2.57
N TRP A 112 17.90 -6.53 2.29
CA TRP A 112 17.29 -7.77 2.74
C TRP A 112 16.63 -8.51 1.58
N SER A 113 16.42 -9.82 1.77
CA SER A 113 15.60 -10.60 0.86
C SER A 113 14.12 -10.23 0.99
N MET A 114 13.42 -10.34 -0.12
CA MET A 114 11.98 -10.17 -0.24
C MET A 114 11.27 -11.50 -0.10
N TYR A 115 10.03 -11.43 0.37
CA TYR A 115 9.12 -12.55 0.55
C TYR A 115 7.75 -12.21 -0.02
N GLY A 116 7.08 -13.22 -0.55
CA GLY A 116 5.72 -13.15 -1.05
C GLY A 116 4.72 -13.11 0.10
N LEU A 117 3.62 -12.38 -0.11
CA LEU A 117 2.53 -12.20 0.85
C LEU A 117 1.41 -13.22 0.69
N ASN A 118 1.35 -13.91 -0.45
CA ASN A 118 0.30 -14.86 -0.80
C ASN A 118 -1.09 -14.31 -0.48
N LEU A 119 -1.40 -13.13 -1.03
CA LEU A 119 -2.68 -12.46 -0.78
C LEU A 119 -3.81 -13.20 -1.50
N PRO A 120 -5.00 -13.32 -0.87
CA PRO A 120 -6.16 -13.87 -1.56
C PRO A 120 -6.56 -13.02 -2.77
N ASP A 121 -7.07 -13.67 -3.82
CA ASP A 121 -7.58 -13.02 -5.04
C ASP A 121 -8.55 -11.86 -4.78
N GLU A 122 -9.42 -11.98 -3.78
CA GLU A 122 -10.36 -10.91 -3.41
C GLU A 122 -9.62 -9.64 -2.97
N VAL A 123 -8.56 -9.80 -2.15
CA VAL A 123 -7.73 -8.70 -1.68
C VAL A 123 -6.93 -8.13 -2.85
N LEU A 124 -6.36 -8.98 -3.71
CA LEU A 124 -5.62 -8.55 -4.90
C LEU A 124 -6.47 -7.69 -5.83
N ARG A 125 -7.71 -8.11 -6.15
CA ARG A 125 -8.63 -7.30 -6.99
C ARG A 125 -8.94 -5.94 -6.37
N LYS A 126 -9.13 -5.88 -5.04
CA LYS A 126 -9.36 -4.62 -4.32
C LYS A 126 -8.17 -3.67 -4.43
N VAL A 127 -6.99 -4.18 -4.17
CA VAL A 127 -5.72 -3.43 -4.23
C VAL A 127 -5.42 -2.97 -5.65
N TYR A 128 -5.56 -3.86 -6.65
CA TYR A 128 -5.21 -3.56 -8.03
C TYR A 128 -6.13 -2.56 -8.70
N TYR A 129 -7.45 -2.61 -8.44
CA TYR A 129 -8.34 -1.71 -9.15
C TYR A 129 -9.64 -1.33 -8.44
N LYS A 130 -10.28 -2.20 -7.63
CA LYS A 130 -11.63 -1.85 -7.12
C LYS A 130 -11.61 -0.65 -6.18
N ASN A 131 -10.58 -0.53 -5.34
CA ASN A 131 -10.45 0.62 -4.44
C ASN A 131 -10.25 1.91 -5.24
N ALA A 132 -9.43 1.88 -6.29
CA ALA A 132 -9.22 3.00 -7.20
C ALA A 132 -10.54 3.41 -7.90
N LEU A 133 -11.26 2.45 -8.50
CA LEU A 133 -12.55 2.69 -9.14
C LEU A 133 -13.62 3.25 -8.19
N ARG A 134 -13.54 2.92 -6.90
CA ARG A 134 -14.46 3.41 -5.87
C ARG A 134 -14.24 4.89 -5.55
N ILE A 135 -12.98 5.35 -5.52
CA ILE A 135 -12.65 6.73 -5.10
C ILE A 135 -12.38 7.69 -6.28
N MET A 136 -12.15 7.16 -7.48
CA MET A 136 -11.90 7.95 -8.70
C MET A 136 -13.01 7.69 -9.73
N PRO A 137 -14.13 8.43 -9.67
CA PRO A 137 -15.32 8.17 -10.50
C PRO A 137 -15.09 8.42 -12.01
N THR A 138 -14.00 9.10 -12.36
CA THR A 138 -13.63 9.41 -13.75
C THR A 138 -12.88 8.28 -14.46
N LEU A 139 -12.51 7.21 -13.75
CA LEU A 139 -11.85 6.05 -14.36
C LEU A 139 -12.82 5.27 -15.24
N ASP A 140 -12.38 4.94 -16.46
CA ASP A 140 -13.15 4.11 -17.38
C ASP A 140 -13.22 2.67 -16.86
N ARG A 141 -14.40 2.30 -16.35
CA ARG A 141 -14.67 0.97 -15.80
C ARG A 141 -14.62 -0.14 -16.86
N SER A 142 -14.72 0.19 -18.15
CA SER A 142 -14.66 -0.80 -19.23
C SER A 142 -13.25 -1.39 -19.44
N LEU A 143 -12.21 -0.72 -18.92
CA LEU A 143 -10.82 -1.18 -18.98
C LEU A 143 -10.49 -2.25 -17.93
N PHE A 144 -11.42 -2.58 -17.03
CA PHE A 144 -11.23 -3.53 -15.94
C PHE A 144 -12.13 -4.76 -16.11
N PRO A 145 -11.76 -5.91 -15.53
CA PRO A 145 -12.60 -7.10 -15.54
C PRO A 145 -13.99 -6.80 -14.99
N LYS A 146 -15.01 -7.32 -15.67
CA LYS A 146 -16.37 -7.39 -15.15
C LYS A 146 -16.42 -8.60 -14.23
N ASP A 147 -16.14 -8.36 -12.96
CA ASP A 147 -16.36 -9.36 -11.90
C ASP A 147 -17.83 -9.80 -11.82
#